data_AF-A0A5N5X7X3-F1
#
_entry.id   AF-A0A5N5X7X3-F1
#
_cell.length_a   1.000
_cell.length_b   1.000
_cell.length_c   1.000
_cell.angle_alpha   90.00
_cell.angle_beta   90.00
_cell.angle_gamma   90.00
#
_symmetry.space_group_name_H-M   'P 1'
#
loop_
_entity.id
_entity.type
_entity.pdbx_description
1 polymer ?
#
loop_
_entity_poly.entity_id
_entity_poly.type
_entity_poly.pdbx_seq_one_letter_code
_entity_poly.pdbx_strand_id
1 'polypeptide(L)'
;MPRIVSPSKPDTGGEKGIHVLCEKPLSTDLGEAQPVVATAKRHPELKVMADFSRRFDASYRDTSEEIFQGKTIGNSFMVRSNTCDLRDGTGFFVRYASRNGGLLGRWDTSAPPRIEELSDVDNAVGMVEFWGGKIAYFYCSRTQAHGHDVFTEVTGTDGKIMVNVMPHRNHVVVPDKLGMRNEVPPEYWQRFEDAFALEANEFTEAVLKDKPVPFAT
;
A
#
# COMPACT_ATOMS: atom_id res chain seq x y z
N MET A 1 26.99 -3.78 0.53
CA MET A 1 26.23 -2.53 0.69
C MET A 1 24.80 -2.78 0.21
N PRO A 2 23.75 -2.30 0.92
CA PRO A 2 22.36 -2.44 0.49
C PRO A 2 22.08 -1.57 -0.74
N ARG A 3 21.20 -2.02 -1.63
CA ARG A 3 20.75 -1.24 -2.79
C ARG A 3 19.23 -1.26 -2.89
N ILE A 4 18.66 -0.09 -3.13
CA ILE A 4 17.25 0.06 -3.48
C ILE A 4 17.14 -0.17 -5.00
N VAL A 5 16.28 -1.09 -5.41
CA VAL A 5 16.16 -1.54 -6.80
C VAL A 5 14.73 -1.30 -7.29
N SER A 6 14.61 -0.75 -8.49
CA SER A 6 13.32 -0.57 -9.17
C SER A 6 12.73 -1.92 -9.61
N PRO A 7 11.39 -2.09 -9.58
CA PRO A 7 10.69 -3.32 -9.98
C PRO A 7 10.97 -3.78 -11.42
N SER A 8 11.55 -2.94 -12.28
CA SER A 8 11.94 -3.34 -13.63
C SER A 8 13.20 -4.23 -13.72
N LYS A 9 13.96 -4.42 -12.61
CA LYS A 9 15.21 -5.22 -12.59
C LYS A 9 15.47 -5.98 -11.27
N PRO A 10 14.51 -6.77 -10.76
CA PRO A 10 14.59 -7.37 -9.43
C PRO A 10 15.71 -8.43 -9.29
N ASP A 11 16.06 -9.16 -10.35
CA ASP A 11 17.01 -10.28 -10.28
C ASP A 11 18.51 -9.85 -10.31
N THR A 12 18.80 -8.56 -10.49
CA THR A 12 20.20 -8.11 -10.64
C THR A 12 20.99 -8.03 -9.33
N GLY A 13 20.32 -8.16 -8.17
CA GLY A 13 20.95 -8.06 -6.85
C GLY A 13 21.44 -9.40 -6.29
N GLY A 14 20.62 -10.45 -6.39
CA GLY A 14 20.90 -11.76 -5.79
C GLY A 14 22.15 -12.42 -6.37
N GLU A 15 22.24 -12.48 -7.70
CA GLU A 15 23.41 -13.05 -8.39
C GLU A 15 24.70 -12.25 -8.19
N LYS A 16 24.60 -10.99 -7.71
CA LYS A 16 25.73 -10.10 -7.44
C LYS A 16 26.10 -10.02 -5.96
N GLY A 17 25.45 -10.79 -5.09
CA GLY A 17 25.70 -10.75 -3.64
C GLY A 17 25.25 -9.45 -2.98
N ILE A 18 24.17 -8.83 -3.46
CA ILE A 18 23.67 -7.52 -2.98
C ILE A 18 22.30 -7.71 -2.31
N HIS A 19 22.11 -7.11 -1.14
CA HIS A 19 20.81 -7.02 -0.46
C HIS A 19 19.86 -6.08 -1.22
N VAL A 20 18.59 -6.46 -1.35
CA VAL A 20 17.60 -5.79 -2.21
C VAL A 20 16.40 -5.29 -1.42
N LEU A 21 16.14 -3.99 -1.50
CA LEU A 21 14.84 -3.39 -1.20
C LEU A 21 14.15 -3.06 -2.52
N CYS A 22 13.01 -3.68 -2.80
CA CYS A 22 12.32 -3.59 -4.08
C CYS A 22 11.01 -2.81 -3.96
N GLU A 23 10.84 -1.81 -4.84
CA GLU A 23 9.59 -1.08 -4.99
C GLU A 23 8.45 -1.96 -5.51
N LYS A 24 7.24 -1.74 -5.00
CA LYS A 24 6.02 -2.45 -5.41
C LYS A 24 5.45 -1.91 -6.74
N PRO A 25 4.76 -2.77 -7.52
CA PRO A 25 4.68 -4.22 -7.38
C PRO A 25 5.97 -4.90 -7.86
N LEU A 26 6.31 -6.06 -7.29
CA LEU A 26 7.53 -6.82 -7.66
C LEU A 26 7.63 -7.10 -9.17
N SER A 27 6.53 -7.52 -9.78
CA SER A 27 6.29 -7.51 -11.23
C SER A 27 4.77 -7.58 -11.47
N THR A 28 4.33 -7.22 -12.66
CA THR A 28 2.95 -7.46 -13.14
C THR A 28 2.78 -8.86 -13.77
N ASP A 29 3.88 -9.59 -13.98
CA ASP A 29 3.88 -10.95 -14.52
C ASP A 29 4.39 -11.96 -13.48
N LEU A 30 3.64 -13.05 -13.30
CA LEU A 30 4.01 -14.09 -12.34
C LEU A 30 5.26 -14.87 -12.76
N GLY A 31 5.47 -15.05 -14.07
CA GLY A 31 6.65 -15.70 -14.62
C GLY A 31 7.94 -14.90 -14.37
N GLU A 32 7.85 -13.57 -14.27
CA GLU A 32 8.96 -12.70 -13.87
C GLU A 32 9.14 -12.64 -12.34
N ALA A 33 8.06 -12.67 -11.56
CA ALA A 33 8.14 -12.60 -10.10
C ALA A 33 8.71 -13.87 -9.46
N GLN A 34 8.39 -15.05 -10.00
CA GLN A 34 8.80 -16.34 -9.43
C GLN A 34 10.33 -16.55 -9.39
N PRO A 35 11.10 -16.27 -10.46
CA PRO A 35 12.56 -16.33 -10.44
C PRO A 35 13.17 -15.49 -9.32
N VAL A 36 12.66 -14.29 -9.06
CA VAL A 36 13.17 -13.42 -7.99
C VAL A 36 13.01 -14.07 -6.63
N VAL A 37 11.83 -14.65 -6.37
CA VAL A 37 11.57 -15.39 -5.11
C VAL A 37 12.47 -16.62 -5.01
N ALA A 38 12.71 -17.34 -6.11
CA ALA A 38 13.61 -18.49 -6.14
C ALA A 38 15.07 -18.08 -5.89
N THR A 39 15.53 -16.98 -6.48
CA THR A 39 16.87 -16.40 -6.24
C THR A 39 17.02 -15.99 -4.77
N ALA A 40 16.04 -15.30 -4.19
CA ALA A 40 16.07 -14.94 -2.77
C ALA A 40 16.19 -16.16 -1.86
N LYS A 41 15.49 -17.27 -2.18
CA LYS A 41 15.60 -18.53 -1.42
C LYS A 41 16.94 -19.24 -1.57
N ARG A 42 17.61 -19.10 -2.71
CA ARG A 42 18.96 -19.67 -2.95
C ARG A 42 20.06 -18.93 -2.17
N HIS A 43 19.79 -17.68 -1.78
CA HIS A 43 20.72 -16.80 -1.09
C HIS A 43 20.14 -16.32 0.25
N PRO A 44 19.94 -17.22 1.24
CA PRO A 44 19.36 -16.84 2.55
C PRO A 44 20.22 -15.84 3.34
N GLU A 45 21.51 -15.71 3.01
CA GLU A 45 22.42 -14.69 3.53
C GLU A 45 22.09 -13.28 3.03
N LEU A 46 21.40 -13.16 1.88
CA LEU A 46 20.98 -11.88 1.34
C LEU A 46 19.61 -11.49 1.90
N LYS A 47 19.47 -10.20 2.16
CA LYS A 47 18.22 -9.62 2.68
C LYS A 47 17.45 -9.10 1.47
N VAL A 48 16.24 -9.62 1.26
CA VAL A 48 15.35 -9.22 0.17
C VAL A 48 14.01 -8.83 0.77
N MET A 49 13.54 -7.62 0.50
CA MET A 49 12.29 -7.09 1.02
C MET A 49 11.52 -6.33 -0.06
N ALA A 50 10.21 -6.56 -0.14
CA ALA A 50 9.30 -5.72 -0.91
C ALA A 50 8.73 -4.62 0.00
N ASP A 51 8.61 -3.41 -0.53
CA ASP A 51 8.38 -2.20 0.25
C ASP A 51 6.89 -1.84 0.48
N PHE A 52 6.22 -2.70 1.23
CA PHE A 52 4.87 -2.41 1.70
C PHE A 52 4.88 -1.40 2.86
N SER A 53 5.17 -0.14 2.56
CA SER A 53 5.41 0.94 3.52
C SER A 53 4.30 1.12 4.57
N ARG A 54 3.03 0.82 4.24
CA ARG A 54 1.92 0.84 5.22
C ARG A 54 2.14 -0.09 6.43
N ARG A 55 2.98 -1.13 6.33
CA ARG A 55 3.37 -1.98 7.47
C ARG A 55 4.29 -1.26 8.48
N PHE A 56 4.88 -0.15 8.07
CA PHE A 56 5.78 0.69 8.88
C PHE A 56 5.09 1.97 9.36
N ASP A 57 3.84 2.22 8.97
CA ASP A 57 3.05 3.33 9.50
C ASP A 57 2.66 3.08 10.96
N ALA A 58 2.86 4.09 11.82
CA ALA A 58 2.59 3.98 13.25
C ALA A 58 1.12 3.62 13.53
N SER A 59 0.16 4.30 12.89
CA SER A 59 -1.26 4.04 13.11
C SER A 59 -1.69 2.64 12.65
N TYR A 60 -1.11 2.14 11.56
CA TYR A 60 -1.34 0.75 11.13
C TYR A 60 -0.68 -0.27 12.07
N ARG A 61 0.51 0.00 12.61
CA ARG A 61 1.16 -0.87 13.62
C ARG A 61 0.35 -0.93 14.91
N ASP A 62 -0.08 0.22 15.43
CA ASP A 62 -0.93 0.30 16.63
C ASP A 62 -2.24 -0.49 16.42
N THR A 63 -2.90 -0.28 15.28
CA THR A 63 -4.13 -1.00 14.91
C THR A 63 -3.90 -2.50 14.81
N SER A 64 -2.78 -2.91 14.18
CA SER A 64 -2.42 -4.31 14.05
C SER A 64 -2.18 -4.96 15.41
N GLU A 65 -1.51 -4.28 16.33
CA GLU A 65 -1.25 -4.76 17.67
C GLU A 65 -2.56 -4.95 18.47
N GLU A 66 -3.45 -3.96 18.45
CA GLU A 66 -4.77 -4.02 19.11
C GLU A 66 -5.62 -5.19 18.60
N ILE A 67 -5.64 -5.42 17.28
CA ILE A 67 -6.36 -6.54 16.66
C ILE A 67 -5.75 -7.89 17.07
N PHE A 68 -4.43 -8.06 16.93
CA PHE A 68 -3.79 -9.36 17.20
C PHE A 68 -3.77 -9.73 18.68
N GLN A 69 -3.81 -8.74 19.57
CA GLN A 69 -3.96 -8.96 21.00
C GLN A 69 -5.41 -9.24 21.41
N GLY A 70 -6.39 -9.12 20.50
CA GLY A 70 -7.79 -9.43 20.72
C GLY A 70 -8.51 -8.49 21.69
N LYS A 71 -8.00 -7.26 21.86
CA LYS A 71 -8.41 -6.36 22.95
C LYS A 71 -9.69 -5.56 22.67
N THR A 72 -9.96 -5.25 21.40
CA THR A 72 -10.77 -4.06 21.07
C THR A 72 -12.04 -4.37 20.28
N ILE A 73 -11.99 -5.33 19.34
CA ILE A 73 -13.07 -5.55 18.37
C ILE A 73 -13.63 -6.98 18.36
N GLY A 74 -13.17 -7.85 19.26
CA GLY A 74 -13.50 -9.28 19.22
C GLY A 74 -12.97 -9.97 17.96
N ASN A 75 -13.73 -10.90 17.38
CA ASN A 75 -13.30 -11.63 16.19
C ASN A 75 -13.52 -10.79 14.92
N SER A 76 -12.44 -10.43 14.23
CA SER A 76 -12.52 -9.70 12.95
C SER A 76 -13.17 -10.53 11.86
N PHE A 77 -14.15 -9.95 11.14
CA PHE A 77 -14.83 -10.62 10.03
C PHE A 77 -14.89 -9.78 8.75
N MET A 78 -14.63 -8.47 8.81
CA MET A 78 -14.60 -7.62 7.62
C MET A 78 -13.48 -6.59 7.70
N VAL A 79 -12.78 -6.39 6.58
CA VAL A 79 -11.92 -5.23 6.37
C VAL A 79 -12.42 -4.43 5.17
N ARG A 80 -12.49 -3.11 5.33
CA ARG A 80 -12.77 -2.16 4.26
C ARG A 80 -11.55 -1.25 4.12
N SER A 81 -10.99 -1.17 2.93
CA SER A 81 -9.87 -0.27 2.65
C SER A 81 -10.16 0.59 1.43
N ASN A 82 -9.89 1.88 1.57
CA ASN A 82 -9.89 2.81 0.45
C ASN A 82 -8.46 3.21 0.09
N THR A 83 -8.20 3.40 -1.19
CA THR A 83 -6.97 4.05 -1.68
C THR A 83 -7.32 4.93 -2.85
N CYS A 84 -7.52 6.21 -2.56
CA CYS A 84 -8.05 7.17 -3.50
C CYS A 84 -7.08 8.33 -3.69
N ASP A 85 -6.56 8.49 -4.89
CA ASP A 85 -5.70 9.60 -5.26
C ASP A 85 -6.54 10.86 -5.51
N LEU A 86 -5.96 12.01 -5.17
CA LEU A 86 -6.52 13.31 -5.52
C LEU A 86 -6.65 13.41 -7.05
N ARG A 87 -7.79 13.95 -7.49
CA ARG A 87 -8.06 14.19 -8.90
C ARG A 87 -6.98 15.06 -9.52
N ASP A 88 -6.22 14.48 -10.44
CA ASP A 88 -5.23 15.19 -11.24
C ASP A 88 -5.85 15.82 -12.50
N GLY A 89 -5.65 17.12 -12.67
CA GLY A 89 -6.01 17.85 -13.88
C GLY A 89 -4.90 17.92 -14.95
N THR A 90 -3.68 17.47 -14.63
CA THR A 90 -2.46 17.65 -15.45
C THR A 90 -2.18 16.49 -16.42
N GLY A 91 -2.92 15.39 -16.29
CA GLY A 91 -2.76 14.18 -17.10
C GLY A 91 -1.54 13.34 -16.72
N PHE A 92 -0.94 13.56 -15.54
CA PHE A 92 0.10 12.69 -15.00
C PHE A 92 -0.40 11.26 -14.85
N PHE A 93 -1.59 11.06 -14.26
CA PHE A 93 -2.12 9.71 -14.06
C PHE A 93 -2.44 8.99 -15.37
N VAL A 94 -2.84 9.70 -16.42
CA VAL A 94 -3.04 9.10 -17.74
C VAL A 94 -1.71 8.57 -18.30
N ARG A 95 -0.64 9.35 -18.17
CA ARG A 95 0.73 8.92 -18.56
C ARG A 95 1.22 7.76 -17.69
N TYR A 96 0.96 7.81 -16.39
CA TYR A 96 1.31 6.75 -15.43
C TYR A 96 0.55 5.45 -15.74
N ALA A 97 -0.77 5.52 -15.98
CA ALA A 97 -1.63 4.38 -16.32
C ALA A 97 -1.11 3.60 -17.52
N SER A 98 -0.63 4.29 -18.56
CA SER A 98 -0.06 3.66 -19.77
C SER A 98 1.12 2.71 -19.53
N ARG A 99 1.74 2.76 -18.33
CA ARG A 99 2.92 1.97 -17.96
C ARG A 99 2.67 1.02 -16.79
N ASN A 100 1.46 1.00 -16.22
CA ASN A 100 1.14 0.24 -15.01
C ASN A 100 0.08 -0.82 -15.27
N GLY A 101 0.04 -1.85 -14.41
CA GLY A 101 -0.87 -2.99 -14.54
C GLY A 101 -2.36 -2.73 -14.27
N GLY A 102 -2.82 -1.47 -14.33
CA GLY A 102 -4.18 -1.03 -13.98
C GLY A 102 -4.37 -0.77 -12.47
N LEU A 103 -5.45 -0.05 -12.13
CA LEU A 103 -5.75 0.43 -10.76
C LEU A 103 -5.80 -0.68 -9.67
N LEU A 104 -6.17 -1.92 -10.04
CA LEU A 104 -6.22 -3.08 -9.12
C LEU A 104 -5.38 -4.28 -9.60
N GLY A 105 -4.43 -4.08 -10.53
CA GLY A 105 -3.97 -5.18 -11.38
C GLY A 105 -5.07 -5.54 -12.40
N ARG A 106 -4.72 -6.13 -13.54
CA ARG A 106 -5.67 -6.38 -14.65
C ARG A 106 -6.94 -7.12 -14.17
N TRP A 107 -8.03 -6.37 -14.00
CA TRP A 107 -9.39 -6.87 -13.82
C TRP A 107 -10.24 -6.26 -14.94
N ASP A 108 -10.84 -7.12 -15.77
CA ASP A 108 -11.76 -6.73 -16.84
C ASP A 108 -12.93 -5.95 -16.25
N THR A 109 -12.99 -4.65 -16.51
CA THR A 109 -14.07 -3.77 -16.08
C THR A 109 -14.42 -2.78 -17.18
N SER A 110 -15.67 -2.83 -17.63
CA SER A 110 -16.28 -1.93 -18.60
C SER A 110 -16.56 -0.56 -17.97
N ALA A 111 -15.84 0.49 -18.40
CA ALA A 111 -15.95 1.85 -17.86
C ALA A 111 -15.68 2.91 -18.96
N PRO A 112 -16.29 4.12 -18.91
CA PRO A 112 -16.47 5.07 -20.03
C PRO A 112 -15.21 5.49 -20.81
N PRO A 113 -15.38 6.01 -22.06
CA PRO A 113 -14.52 5.72 -23.22
C PRO A 113 -13.12 6.35 -23.26
N ARG A 114 -12.62 6.99 -22.18
CA ARG A 114 -11.33 7.70 -22.23
C ARG A 114 -10.14 6.93 -21.63
N ILE A 115 -10.40 5.87 -20.87
CA ILE A 115 -9.35 5.04 -20.23
C ILE A 115 -9.35 3.58 -20.75
N GLU A 116 -10.39 3.13 -21.47
CA GLU A 116 -10.43 1.79 -22.08
C GLU A 116 -9.24 1.54 -23.03
N GLU A 117 -8.80 2.56 -23.77
CA GLU A 117 -7.63 2.49 -24.66
C GLU A 117 -6.34 2.12 -23.91
N LEU A 118 -6.28 2.38 -22.59
CA LEU A 118 -5.16 2.06 -21.70
C LEU A 118 -5.43 0.84 -20.81
N SER A 119 -6.58 0.17 -20.94
CA SER A 119 -7.01 -0.94 -20.07
C SER A 119 -6.97 -0.58 -18.57
N ASP A 120 -7.40 0.63 -18.21
CA ASP A 120 -7.41 1.11 -16.83
C ASP A 120 -8.76 1.78 -16.50
N VAL A 121 -9.00 2.08 -15.22
CA VAL A 121 -10.27 2.63 -14.73
C VAL A 121 -10.08 3.80 -13.77
N ASP A 122 -11.06 4.70 -13.72
CA ASP A 122 -11.08 5.83 -12.79
C ASP A 122 -11.38 5.40 -11.35
N ASN A 123 -12.26 4.40 -11.22
CA ASN A 123 -12.80 3.91 -9.95
C ASN A 123 -12.96 2.40 -10.05
N ALA A 124 -12.57 1.69 -9.00
CA ALA A 124 -12.68 0.24 -8.94
C ALA A 124 -13.11 -0.21 -7.54
N VAL A 125 -13.94 -1.26 -7.50
CA VAL A 125 -14.30 -1.97 -6.28
C VAL A 125 -13.84 -3.41 -6.43
N GLY A 126 -13.09 -3.90 -5.44
CA GLY A 126 -12.72 -5.30 -5.32
C GLY A 126 -13.31 -5.88 -4.04
N MET A 127 -13.87 -7.09 -4.13
CA MET A 127 -14.31 -7.83 -2.94
C MET A 127 -13.70 -9.22 -2.95
N VAL A 128 -13.18 -9.63 -1.80
CA VAL A 128 -12.57 -10.95 -1.58
C VAL A 128 -13.27 -11.60 -0.41
N GLU A 129 -13.82 -12.79 -0.61
CA GLU A 129 -14.25 -13.67 0.46
C GLU A 129 -13.12 -14.66 0.77
N PHE A 130 -12.67 -14.66 2.02
CA PHE A 130 -11.66 -15.60 2.51
C PHE A 130 -12.30 -16.88 3.02
N TRP A 131 -11.48 -17.92 3.13
CA TRP A 131 -11.86 -19.14 3.83
C TRP A 131 -12.42 -18.83 5.24
N GLY A 132 -13.59 -19.40 5.54
CA GLY A 132 -14.32 -19.12 6.78
C GLY A 132 -15.16 -17.84 6.76
N GLY A 133 -15.52 -17.33 5.58
CA GLY A 133 -16.54 -16.29 5.38
C GLY A 133 -16.13 -14.87 5.77
N LYS A 134 -14.85 -14.61 6.02
CA LYS A 134 -14.34 -13.24 6.27
C LYS A 134 -14.26 -12.49 4.95
N ILE A 135 -14.50 -11.18 4.97
CA ILE A 135 -14.60 -10.38 3.75
C ILE A 135 -13.55 -9.26 3.76
N ALA A 136 -12.88 -9.04 2.63
CA ALA A 136 -12.20 -7.79 2.34
C ALA A 136 -12.90 -7.03 1.23
N TYR A 137 -13.11 -5.74 1.46
CA TYR A 137 -13.63 -4.78 0.50
C TYR A 137 -12.55 -3.74 0.21
N PHE A 138 -12.28 -3.51 -1.07
CA PHE A 138 -11.33 -2.52 -1.55
C PHE A 138 -12.05 -1.54 -2.46
N TYR A 139 -11.85 -0.25 -2.23
CA TYR A 139 -12.22 0.79 -3.19
C TYR A 139 -10.99 1.60 -3.57
N CYS A 140 -10.76 1.72 -4.86
CA CYS A 140 -9.69 2.53 -5.40
C CYS A 140 -10.25 3.59 -6.34
N SER A 141 -9.69 4.78 -6.29
CA SER A 141 -10.11 5.90 -7.13
C SER A 141 -8.93 6.78 -7.50
N ARG A 142 -9.03 7.50 -8.63
CA ARG A 142 -8.15 8.61 -8.98
C ARG A 142 -8.88 9.95 -9.14
N THR A 143 -10.10 10.00 -8.62
CA THR A 143 -11.01 11.13 -8.84
C THR A 143 -11.39 11.84 -7.54
N GLN A 144 -10.65 11.60 -6.45
CA GLN A 144 -10.99 12.15 -5.15
C GLN A 144 -10.88 13.68 -5.15
N ALA A 145 -11.88 14.36 -4.63
CA ALA A 145 -11.97 15.82 -4.73
C ALA A 145 -11.21 16.56 -3.62
N HIS A 146 -11.05 15.93 -2.45
CA HIS A 146 -10.63 16.63 -1.23
C HIS A 146 -9.18 16.38 -0.83
N GLY A 147 -8.49 15.42 -1.45
CA GLY A 147 -7.11 15.05 -1.14
C GLY A 147 -6.85 13.58 -1.41
N HIS A 148 -5.68 13.09 -1.00
CA HIS A 148 -5.35 11.68 -0.99
C HIS A 148 -6.03 11.00 0.20
N ASP A 149 -7.00 10.15 -0.11
CA ASP A 149 -7.92 9.52 0.85
C ASP A 149 -7.62 8.02 0.94
N VAL A 150 -6.84 7.67 1.95
CA VAL A 150 -6.47 6.29 2.27
C VAL A 150 -6.92 6.00 3.69
N PHE A 151 -7.86 5.07 3.82
CA PHE A 151 -8.29 4.60 5.13
C PHE A 151 -8.42 3.09 5.14
N THR A 152 -8.39 2.53 6.35
CA THR A 152 -8.74 1.14 6.60
C THR A 152 -9.63 1.05 7.82
N GLU A 153 -10.73 0.31 7.69
CA GLU A 153 -11.65 -0.01 8.77
C GLU A 153 -11.70 -1.53 8.92
N VAL A 154 -11.51 -2.03 10.14
CA VAL A 154 -11.66 -3.45 10.46
C VAL A 154 -12.83 -3.60 11.43
N THR A 155 -13.81 -4.40 11.03
CA THR A 155 -15.00 -4.72 11.81
C THR A 155 -14.86 -6.11 12.41
N GLY A 156 -15.13 -6.22 13.70
CA GLY A 156 -15.21 -7.46 14.43
C GLY A 156 -16.52 -7.57 15.22
N THR A 157 -16.67 -8.67 15.97
CA THR A 157 -17.91 -9.01 16.69
C THR A 157 -18.32 -7.97 17.73
N ASP A 158 -17.35 -7.28 18.32
CA ASP A 158 -17.57 -6.43 19.49
C ASP A 158 -17.37 -4.94 19.17
N GLY A 159 -16.99 -4.61 17.93
CA GLY A 159 -16.75 -3.24 17.52
C GLY A 159 -15.96 -3.12 16.21
N LYS A 160 -15.39 -1.94 15.99
CA LYS A 160 -14.52 -1.66 14.84
C LYS A 160 -13.38 -0.73 15.21
N ILE A 161 -12.28 -0.87 14.48
CA ILE A 161 -11.11 -0.01 14.55
C ILE A 161 -10.86 0.62 13.18
N MET A 162 -10.44 1.88 13.18
CA MET A 162 -10.42 2.72 11.99
C MET A 162 -9.14 3.52 11.93
N VAL A 163 -8.41 3.40 10.82
CA VAL A 163 -7.23 4.20 10.51
C VAL A 163 -7.62 5.23 9.45
N ASN A 164 -7.53 6.51 9.79
CA ASN A 164 -7.61 7.64 8.85
C ASN A 164 -8.94 7.80 8.08
N VAL A 165 -10.08 7.40 8.66
CA VAL A 165 -11.42 7.49 8.01
C VAL A 165 -11.83 8.95 7.71
N MET A 166 -11.36 9.89 8.52
CA MET A 166 -11.38 11.31 8.21
C MET A 166 -9.92 11.71 8.03
N PRO A 167 -9.44 11.98 6.81
CA PRO A 167 -8.05 12.30 6.61
C PRO A 167 -7.79 13.76 7.06
N HIS A 168 -6.70 13.96 7.79
CA HIS A 168 -6.25 15.26 8.27
C HIS A 168 -4.77 15.44 7.99
N ARG A 169 -4.37 16.62 7.52
CA ARG A 169 -2.96 16.96 7.33
C ARG A 169 -2.23 17.09 8.67
N ASN A 170 -2.90 17.65 9.67
CA ASN A 170 -2.42 17.86 11.02
C ASN A 170 -3.61 18.19 11.94
N HIS A 171 -3.35 18.58 13.20
CA HIS A 171 -4.39 18.93 14.18
C HIS A 171 -5.01 20.32 13.99
N VAL A 172 -4.68 21.05 12.91
CA VAL A 172 -5.27 22.35 12.64
C VAL A 172 -6.69 22.19 12.11
N VAL A 173 -7.62 22.86 12.79
CA VAL A 173 -9.02 22.99 12.37
C VAL A 173 -9.31 24.46 12.12
N VAL A 174 -9.99 24.75 11.01
CA VAL A 174 -10.38 26.09 10.59
C VAL A 174 -11.89 26.24 10.79
N PRO A 175 -12.34 26.91 11.87
CA PRO A 175 -13.73 27.28 12.04
C PRO A 175 -14.01 28.61 11.33
N ASP A 176 -14.77 28.58 10.24
CA ASP A 176 -15.19 29.79 9.50
C ASP A 176 -16.65 29.70 9.01
N LYS A 177 -17.05 30.62 8.12
CA LYS A 177 -18.41 30.66 7.55
C LYS A 177 -18.83 29.41 6.77
N LEU A 178 -17.89 28.52 6.44
CA LEU A 178 -18.13 27.25 5.74
C LEU A 178 -18.21 26.06 6.72
N GLY A 179 -18.04 26.28 8.03
CA GLY A 179 -18.10 25.26 9.07
C GLY A 179 -16.75 25.01 9.74
N MET A 180 -16.60 23.83 10.33
CA MET A 180 -15.32 23.35 10.87
C MET A 180 -14.65 22.47 9.81
N ARG A 181 -13.54 22.93 9.24
CA ARG A 181 -12.82 22.23 8.17
C ARG A 181 -11.36 22.00 8.52
N ASN A 182 -10.74 21.01 7.90
CA ASN A 182 -9.31 20.75 7.97
C ASN A 182 -8.74 20.58 6.56
N GLU A 183 -7.42 20.66 6.44
CA GLU A 183 -6.73 20.30 5.21
C GLU A 183 -6.47 18.79 5.15
N VAL A 184 -6.39 18.26 3.93
CA VAL A 184 -6.03 16.87 3.64
C VAL A 184 -4.78 16.88 2.75
N PRO A 185 -3.78 16.02 3.00
CA PRO A 185 -2.61 15.95 2.13
C PRO A 185 -3.03 15.59 0.70
N PRO A 186 -2.56 16.32 -0.34
CA PRO A 186 -2.86 15.98 -1.73
C PRO A 186 -2.19 14.69 -2.20
N GLU A 187 -1.08 14.29 -1.58
CA GLU A 187 -0.17 13.27 -2.12
C GLU A 187 0.18 12.18 -1.10
N TYR A 188 0.48 10.97 -1.59
CA TYR A 188 0.71 9.80 -0.73
C TYR A 188 1.95 9.92 0.15
N TRP A 189 3.03 10.55 -0.34
CA TRP A 189 4.27 10.67 0.43
C TRP A 189 4.09 11.59 1.64
N GLN A 190 3.19 12.57 1.59
CA GLN A 190 2.92 13.42 2.74
C GLN A 190 2.19 12.68 3.86
N ARG A 191 1.43 11.64 3.52
CA ARG A 191 0.79 10.76 4.51
C ARG A 191 1.75 9.70 5.05
N PHE A 192 2.65 9.19 4.22
CA PHE A 192 3.48 8.02 4.56
C PHE A 192 4.98 8.32 4.65
N GLU A 193 5.39 9.58 4.77
CA GLU A 193 6.80 10.01 4.85
C GLU A 193 7.57 9.23 5.91
N ASP A 194 7.05 9.22 7.14
CA ASP A 194 7.66 8.51 8.26
C ASP A 194 7.70 7.00 8.04
N ALA A 195 6.69 6.44 7.37
CA ALA A 195 6.61 5.01 7.07
C ALA A 195 7.68 4.60 6.05
N PHE A 196 7.90 5.39 4.99
CA PHE A 196 8.98 5.16 4.03
C PHE A 196 10.36 5.29 4.67
N ALA A 197 10.55 6.29 5.54
CA ALA A 197 11.80 6.45 6.27
C ALA A 197 12.07 5.26 7.20
N LEU A 198 11.06 4.83 7.97
CA LEU A 198 11.19 3.71 8.90
C LEU A 198 11.46 2.40 8.17
N GLU A 199 10.79 2.16 7.05
CA GLU A 199 11.01 0.98 6.20
C GLU A 199 12.46 0.86 5.72
N ALA A 200 13.01 1.94 5.15
CA ALA A 200 14.39 1.96 4.69
C ALA A 200 15.38 1.78 5.85
N ASN A 201 15.08 2.37 7.01
CA ASN A 201 15.91 2.25 8.21
C ASN A 201 15.90 0.82 8.78
N GLU A 202 14.73 0.20 8.95
CA GLU A 202 14.61 -1.17 9.47
C GLU A 202 15.23 -2.20 8.51
N PHE A 203 15.08 -2.01 7.18
CA PHE A 203 15.78 -2.83 6.19
C PHE A 203 17.31 -2.70 6.30
N THR A 204 17.80 -1.47 6.39
CA THR A 204 19.24 -1.20 6.53
C THR A 204 19.78 -1.78 7.83
N GLU A 205 19.04 -1.68 8.92
CA GLU A 205 19.41 -2.30 10.19
C GLU A 205 19.48 -3.83 10.08
N ALA A 206 18.51 -4.46 9.40
CA ALA A 206 18.51 -5.90 9.18
C ALA A 206 19.75 -6.36 8.38
N VAL A 207 20.18 -5.57 7.40
CA VAL A 207 21.41 -5.82 6.64
C VAL A 207 22.65 -5.65 7.51
N LEU A 208 22.76 -4.54 8.24
CA LEU A 208 23.97 -4.21 9.00
C LEU A 208 24.18 -5.08 10.24
N LYS A 209 23.10 -5.53 10.87
CA LYS A 209 23.13 -6.32 12.11
C LYS A 209 22.81 -7.79 11.90
N ASP A 210 22.70 -8.23 10.64
CA ASP A 210 22.29 -9.58 10.25
C ASP A 210 21.01 -10.06 10.97
N LYS A 211 20.02 -9.16 11.11
CA LYS A 211 18.72 -9.51 11.67
C LYS A 211 17.81 -10.11 10.58
N PRO A 212 16.73 -10.81 10.96
CA PRO A 212 15.65 -11.10 10.02
C PRO A 212 15.10 -9.82 9.39
N VAL A 213 14.70 -9.89 8.12
CA VAL A 213 13.99 -8.76 7.50
C VAL A 213 12.64 -8.55 8.20
N PRO A 214 12.16 -7.31 8.35
CA PRO A 214 10.83 -7.05 8.89
C PRO A 214 9.75 -7.81 8.12
N PHE A 215 8.80 -8.41 8.86
CA PHE A 215 7.66 -9.13 8.29
C PHE A 215 8.01 -10.29 7.34
N ALA A 216 9.22 -10.88 7.48
CA ALA A 216 9.52 -12.16 6.83
C ALA A 216 8.58 -13.24 7.37
N THR A 217 7.87 -13.91 6.46
CA THR A 217 7.03 -15.10 6.72
C THR A 217 7.70 -16.33 6.15
#